data_AF-A0A7K3L6A1-F1
#
_entry.id   AF-A0A7K3L6A1-F1
#
_cell.length_a   1.000
_cell.length_b   1.000
_cell.length_c   1.000
_cell.angle_alpha   90.00
_cell.angle_beta   90.00
_cell.angle_gamma   90.00
#
_symmetry.space_group_name_H-M   'P 1'
#
loop_
_entity.id
_entity.type
_entity.pdbx_description
1 polymer ?
#
loop_
_entity_poly.entity_id
_entity_poly.type
_entity_poly.pdbx_seq_one_letter_code
_entity_poly.pdbx_strand_id
1 'polypeptide(L)'
;MSADELATFLGEQPTGAICVTDTDDRLLALPARVVRQEDDRVQVEVDALAGPFKGGTPACVVAERFPLYQDIRGVIMQGSISPAGQAAAPAHVIGVEVARTITFSFANTVSDEEYMGGPTRMMPR
;
A
#
# COMPACT_ATOMS: atom_id res chain seq x y z
N MET A 1 11.03 -2.11 -1.15
CA MET A 1 10.93 -3.08 -0.05
C MET A 1 11.21 -4.46 -0.60
N SER A 2 11.92 -5.30 0.14
CA SER A 2 12.02 -6.74 -0.16
C SER A 2 10.66 -7.43 0.01
N ALA A 3 10.55 -8.69 -0.40
CA ALA A 3 9.32 -9.47 -0.21
C ALA A 3 8.99 -9.66 1.29
N ASP A 4 9.98 -9.93 2.13
CA ASP A 4 9.80 -10.12 3.57
C ASP A 4 9.41 -8.81 4.27
N GLU A 5 10.02 -7.69 3.86
CA GLU A 5 9.64 -6.36 4.36
C GLU A 5 8.20 -6.01 3.97
N LEU A 6 7.79 -6.31 2.74
CA LEU A 6 6.43 -6.09 2.27
C LEU A 6 5.43 -6.96 3.05
N ALA A 7 5.72 -8.25 3.24
CA ALA A 7 4.87 -9.16 4.01
C ALA A 7 4.71 -8.68 5.46
N THR A 8 5.81 -8.22 6.07
CA THR A 8 5.77 -7.62 7.41
C THR A 8 4.92 -6.36 7.44
N PHE A 9 5.17 -5.41 6.52
CA PHE A 9 4.43 -4.16 6.40
C PHE A 9 2.92 -4.40 6.24
N LEU A 10 2.51 -5.36 5.43
CA LEU A 10 1.10 -5.69 5.21
C LEU A 10 0.48 -6.45 6.39
N GLY A 11 1.26 -7.29 7.08
CA GLY A 11 0.85 -7.96 8.32
C GLY A 11 0.54 -6.99 9.46
N GLU A 12 1.11 -5.78 9.42
CA GLU A 12 0.79 -4.69 10.34
C GLU A 12 -0.53 -3.96 10.02
N GLN A 13 -1.27 -4.41 9.00
CA GLN A 13 -2.57 -3.87 8.60
C GLN A 13 -2.56 -2.34 8.34
N PRO A 14 -1.74 -1.87 7.39
CA PRO A 14 -1.61 -0.45 7.10
C PRO A 14 -2.91 0.15 6.58
N THR A 15 -3.12 1.43 6.88
CA THR A 15 -4.25 2.21 6.39
C THR A 15 -3.87 3.01 5.15
N GLY A 16 -4.87 3.46 4.40
CA GLY A 16 -4.71 4.37 3.28
C GLY A 16 -6.03 4.52 2.55
N ALA A 17 -6.04 4.28 1.24
CA ALA A 17 -7.23 4.38 0.42
C ALA A 17 -7.36 3.23 -0.58
N ILE A 18 -8.61 2.86 -0.88
CA ILE A 18 -8.95 2.15 -2.10
C ILE A 18 -9.49 3.15 -3.12
N CYS A 19 -8.91 3.13 -4.32
CA CYS A 19 -9.35 3.88 -5.47
C CYS A 19 -10.12 2.95 -6.41
N VAL A 20 -11.35 3.32 -6.77
CA VAL A 20 -12.28 2.54 -7.58
C VAL A 20 -13.06 3.47 -8.49
N THR A 21 -13.59 2.96 -9.60
CA THR A 21 -14.55 3.71 -10.42
C THR A 21 -15.97 3.43 -9.96
N ASP A 22 -16.77 4.48 -9.80
CA ASP A 22 -18.21 4.35 -9.58
C ASP A 22 -18.98 4.02 -10.88
N THR A 23 -20.31 4.02 -10.81
CA THR A 23 -21.19 3.74 -11.95
C THR A 23 -21.18 4.82 -13.02
N ASP A 24 -20.67 6.01 -12.71
CA ASP A 24 -20.54 7.16 -13.62
C ASP A 24 -19.10 7.30 -14.16
N ASP A 25 -18.29 6.24 -14.05
CA ASP A 25 -16.87 6.19 -14.41
C ASP A 25 -15.99 7.23 -13.67
N ARG A 26 -16.45 7.73 -12.52
CA ARG A 26 -15.67 8.68 -11.71
C ARG A 26 -14.75 7.91 -10.78
N LEU A 27 -13.52 8.39 -10.67
CA LEU A 27 -12.57 7.87 -9.71
C LEU A 27 -12.96 8.33 -8.29
N LEU A 28 -13.26 7.37 -7.43
CA LEU A 28 -13.47 7.57 -6.00
C LEU A 28 -12.25 7.05 -5.24
N ALA A 29 -11.78 7.82 -4.26
CA ALA A 29 -10.77 7.39 -3.30
C ALA A 29 -11.44 7.31 -1.92
N LEU A 30 -11.50 6.10 -1.35
CA LEU A 30 -12.21 5.82 -0.12
C LEU A 30 -11.22 5.36 0.95
N PRO A 31 -11.33 5.86 2.20
CA PRO A 31 -10.49 5.38 3.29
C PRO A 31 -10.59 3.87 3.44
N ALA A 32 -9.43 3.22 3.54
CA ALA A 32 -9.34 1.78 3.64
C ALA A 32 -8.25 1.33 4.60
N ARG A 33 -8.39 0.11 5.09
CA ARG A 33 -7.38 -0.62 5.86
C ARG A 33 -7.12 -1.96 5.18
N VAL A 34 -5.86 -2.30 4.96
CA VAL A 34 -5.49 -3.66 4.53
C VAL A 34 -5.71 -4.59 5.73
N VAL A 35 -6.53 -5.62 5.54
CA VAL A 35 -6.83 -6.61 6.59
C VAL A 35 -5.94 -7.83 6.45
N ARG A 36 -5.75 -8.30 5.21
CA ARG A 36 -5.01 -9.52 4.89
C ARG A 36 -4.57 -9.52 3.44
N GLN A 37 -3.44 -10.16 3.15
CA GLN A 37 -3.08 -10.60 1.81
C GLN A 37 -2.97 -12.14 1.79
N GLU A 38 -3.49 -12.74 0.72
CA GLU A 38 -3.38 -14.17 0.39
C GLU A 38 -2.98 -14.26 -1.09
N ASP A 39 -1.75 -14.70 -1.35
CA ASP A 39 -1.18 -14.77 -2.71
C ASP A 39 -1.34 -13.42 -3.44
N ASP A 40 -2.00 -13.42 -4.60
CA ASP A 40 -2.27 -12.24 -5.42
C ASP A 40 -3.56 -11.52 -5.02
N ARG A 41 -4.18 -11.85 -3.89
CA ARG A 41 -5.41 -11.22 -3.43
C ARG A 41 -5.19 -10.45 -2.14
N VAL A 42 -5.62 -9.19 -2.12
CA VAL A 42 -5.67 -8.37 -0.90
C VAL A 42 -7.10 -8.17 -0.45
N GLN A 43 -7.35 -8.28 0.85
CA GLN A 43 -8.61 -7.92 1.48
C GLN A 43 -8.46 -6.57 2.15
N VAL A 44 -9.33 -5.64 1.79
CA VAL A 44 -9.37 -4.30 2.36
C VAL A 44 -10.70 -4.04 3.01
N GLU A 45 -10.66 -3.48 4.21
CA GLU A 45 -11.83 -2.95 4.88
C GLU A 45 -12.02 -1.49 4.47
N VAL A 46 -13.24 -1.10 4.11
CA VAL A 46 -13.61 0.21 3.58
C VAL A 46 -14.79 0.73 4.38
N ASP A 47 -14.76 2.01 4.75
CA ASP A 47 -15.83 2.59 5.55
C ASP A 47 -17.20 2.60 4.82
N ALA A 48 -18.28 2.51 5.60
CA ALA A 48 -19.62 2.03 5.23
C ALA A 48 -20.41 2.85 4.19
N LEU A 49 -19.86 3.95 3.68
CA LEU A 49 -20.51 4.78 2.66
C LEU A 49 -20.19 4.33 1.24
N ALA A 50 -19.35 3.31 1.09
CA ALA A 50 -19.01 2.73 -0.19
C ALA A 50 -20.17 1.85 -0.70
N GLY A 51 -20.94 2.35 -1.67
CA GLY A 51 -21.98 1.56 -2.35
C GLY A 51 -21.41 0.25 -2.95
N PRO A 52 -22.27 -0.70 -3.37
CA PRO A 52 -21.82 -1.99 -3.83
C PRO A 52 -20.96 -1.85 -5.10
N PHE A 53 -19.68 -2.21 -5.02
CA PHE A 53 -18.83 -2.26 -6.21
C PHE A 53 -19.05 -3.54 -6.99
N LYS A 54 -18.91 -3.50 -8.30
CA LYS A 54 -19.07 -4.69 -9.13
C LYS A 54 -17.76 -5.50 -9.15
N GLY A 55 -17.88 -6.83 -9.12
CA GLY A 55 -16.74 -7.72 -9.42
C GLY A 55 -16.16 -7.41 -10.81
N GLY A 56 -14.84 -7.35 -10.90
CA GLY A 56 -14.10 -6.96 -12.10
C GLY A 56 -13.89 -5.45 -12.28
N THR A 57 -14.48 -4.60 -11.43
CA THR A 57 -14.21 -3.16 -11.45
C THR A 57 -12.71 -2.92 -11.20
N PRO A 58 -12.02 -2.13 -12.04
CA PRO A 58 -10.63 -1.75 -11.80
C PRO A 58 -10.47 -1.05 -10.44
N ALA A 59 -9.45 -1.46 -9.69
CA ALA A 59 -9.19 -0.95 -8.36
C ALA A 59 -7.69 -0.73 -8.12
N CYS A 60 -7.38 0.18 -7.21
CA CYS A 60 -6.03 0.40 -6.71
C CYS A 60 -6.09 0.57 -5.20
N VAL A 61 -5.25 -0.15 -4.46
CA VAL A 61 -5.09 0.03 -3.01
C VAL A 61 -3.79 0.77 -2.78
N VAL A 62 -3.88 1.92 -2.12
CA VAL A 62 -2.73 2.67 -1.60
C VAL A 62 -2.75 2.48 -0.09
N ALA A 63 -1.66 1.99 0.47
CA ALA A 63 -1.54 1.81 1.91
C ALA A 63 -0.16 2.26 2.37
N GLU A 64 -0.12 2.95 3.50
CA GLU A 64 1.05 3.68 3.95
C GLU A 64 1.16 3.71 5.48
N ARG A 65 2.38 3.93 5.96
CA ARG A 65 2.67 4.28 7.35
C ARG A 65 3.71 5.39 7.40
N PHE A 66 3.47 6.34 8.32
CA PHE A 66 4.31 7.51 8.53
C PHE A 66 4.70 7.68 10.01
N PRO A 67 5.36 6.70 10.65
CA PRO A 67 5.76 6.83 12.04
C PRO A 67 6.75 7.98 12.24
N LEU A 68 7.70 8.16 11.32
CA LEU A 68 8.72 9.20 11.28
C LEU A 68 9.09 9.50 9.82
N TYR A 69 9.65 10.68 9.53
CA TYR A 69 10.05 11.08 8.16
C TYR A 69 11.03 10.09 7.50
N GLN A 70 12.01 9.61 8.26
CA GLN A 70 13.01 8.64 7.80
C GLN A 70 12.49 7.20 7.73
N ASP A 71 11.26 6.93 8.16
CA ASP A 71 10.68 5.59 8.19
C ASP A 71 9.29 5.57 7.54
N ILE A 72 9.12 6.41 6.52
CA ILE A 72 7.94 6.38 5.66
C ILE A 72 8.01 5.16 4.75
N ARG A 73 6.91 4.40 4.71
CA ARG A 73 6.77 3.21 3.87
C ARG A 73 5.37 3.17 3.28
N GLY A 74 5.25 2.61 2.09
CA GLY A 74 3.95 2.31 1.54
C GLY A 74 3.99 1.51 0.25
N VAL A 75 2.79 1.14 -0.18
CA VAL A 75 2.54 0.27 -1.31
C VAL A 75 1.37 0.78 -2.14
N ILE A 76 1.46 0.55 -3.44
CA ILE A 76 0.41 0.77 -4.42
C ILE A 76 0.16 -0.58 -5.09
N MET A 77 -1.02 -1.16 -4.88
CA MET A 77 -1.45 -2.43 -5.46
C MET A 77 -2.56 -2.17 -6.47
N GLN A 78 -2.30 -2.42 -7.75
CA GLN A 78 -3.26 -2.23 -8.83
C GLN A 78 -3.86 -3.58 -9.25
N GLY A 79 -5.16 -3.60 -9.48
CA GLY A 79 -5.89 -4.82 -9.76
C GLY A 79 -7.35 -4.59 -10.11
N SER A 80 -8.20 -5.55 -9.74
CA SER A 80 -9.65 -5.47 -9.90
C SER A 80 -10.40 -6.09 -8.72
N ILE A 81 -11.63 -5.65 -8.47
CA ILE A 81 -12.44 -6.19 -7.37
C ILE A 81 -12.77 -7.66 -7.63
N SER A 82 -12.47 -8.51 -6.65
CA SER A 82 -12.71 -9.95 -6.73
C SER A 82 -14.22 -10.25 -6.77
N PRO A 83 -14.70 -11.05 -7.74
CA PRO A 83 -16.10 -11.47 -7.80
C PRO A 83 -16.56 -12.26 -6.56
N ALA A 84 -15.63 -12.96 -5.91
CA ALA A 84 -15.89 -13.80 -4.74
C ALA A 84 -15.77 -13.05 -3.40
N GLY A 85 -15.36 -11.76 -3.41
CA GLY A 85 -15.09 -10.99 -2.21
C GLY A 85 -16.32 -10.51 -1.44
N GLN A 86 -17.48 -10.39 -2.09
CA GLN A 86 -18.70 -9.84 -1.47
C GLN A 86 -19.60 -10.86 -0.80
N ALA A 87 -19.49 -12.16 -1.13
CA ALA A 87 -20.48 -13.14 -0.72
C ALA A 87 -20.32 -13.67 0.72
N ALA A 88 -19.19 -13.42 1.39
CA ALA A 88 -18.90 -13.99 2.71
C ALA A 88 -18.15 -13.05 3.67
N ALA A 89 -17.75 -11.87 3.21
CA ALA A 89 -17.01 -10.93 4.06
C ALA A 89 -17.98 -10.01 4.83
N PRO A 90 -17.58 -9.46 5.99
CA PRO A 90 -18.34 -8.41 6.66
C PRO A 90 -18.70 -7.30 5.67
N ALA A 91 -19.78 -6.54 5.91
CA ALA A 91 -20.40 -5.58 4.98
C ALA A 91 -19.48 -4.44 4.44
N HIS A 92 -18.19 -4.48 4.76
CA HIS A 92 -17.19 -3.46 4.52
C HIS A 92 -15.86 -4.02 3.99
N VAL A 93 -15.75 -5.34 3.79
CA VAL A 93 -14.50 -5.95 3.33
C VAL A 93 -14.60 -6.31 1.85
N ILE A 94 -13.67 -5.78 1.06
CA ILE A 94 -13.57 -5.96 -0.39
C ILE A 94 -12.31 -6.76 -0.68
N GLY A 95 -12.45 -7.80 -1.49
CA GLY A 95 -11.29 -8.48 -2.09
C GLY A 95 -10.86 -7.77 -3.37
N VAL A 96 -9.56 -7.57 -3.56
CA VAL A 96 -8.94 -7.07 -4.80
C VAL A 96 -7.95 -8.12 -5.30
N GLU A 97 -8.16 -8.61 -6.52
CA GLU A 97 -7.19 -9.43 -7.25
C GLU A 97 -6.11 -8.49 -7.81
N VAL A 98 -4.90 -8.58 -7.27
CA VAL A 98 -3.75 -7.72 -7.54
C VAL A 98 -3.01 -8.24 -8.77
N ALA A 99 -2.82 -7.36 -9.76
CA ALA A 99 -2.03 -7.64 -10.95
C ALA A 99 -0.63 -7.02 -10.87
N ARG A 100 -0.47 -5.96 -10.07
CA ARG A 100 0.80 -5.24 -9.95
C ARG A 100 0.94 -4.61 -8.59
N THR A 101 2.14 -4.73 -8.02
CA THR A 101 2.50 -4.10 -6.74
C THR A 101 3.71 -3.20 -6.94
N ILE A 102 3.66 -1.97 -6.41
CA ILE A 102 4.76 -1.02 -6.37
C ILE A 102 4.96 -0.59 -4.92
N THR A 103 6.20 -0.59 -4.45
CA THR A 103 6.55 -0.16 -3.08
C THR A 103 7.33 1.15 -3.11
N PHE A 104 7.09 2.03 -2.15
CA PHE A 104 7.92 3.21 -1.88
C PHE A 104 8.38 3.22 -0.43
N SER A 105 9.57 3.75 -0.18
CA SER A 105 10.10 3.86 1.18
C SER A 105 11.21 4.91 1.27
N PHE A 106 11.25 5.62 2.39
CA PHE A 106 12.39 6.41 2.84
C PHE A 106 13.22 5.70 3.92
N ALA A 107 12.78 4.53 4.39
CA ALA A 107 13.58 3.71 5.27
C ALA A 107 14.81 3.18 4.51
N ASN A 108 15.96 3.22 5.17
CA ASN A 108 17.26 2.78 4.65
C ASN A 108 17.89 3.70 3.56
N THR A 109 17.52 4.98 3.46
CA THR A 109 18.22 5.94 2.56
C THR A 109 19.55 6.48 3.12
N VAL A 110 20.10 5.89 4.19
CA VAL A 110 21.52 6.11 4.52
C VAL A 110 22.32 5.20 3.60
N SER A 111 22.57 5.65 2.37
CA SER A 111 23.62 5.08 1.54
C SER A 111 24.95 5.24 2.29
N ASP A 112 25.66 4.13 2.49
CA ASP A 112 26.95 3.96 3.18
C ASP A 112 28.11 4.88 2.67
N GLU A 113 27.86 5.83 1.78
CA GLU A 113 28.89 6.70 1.20
C GLU A 113 29.27 7.91 2.07
N GLU A 114 28.51 8.25 3.13
CA GLU A 114 28.81 9.43 3.95
C GLU A 114 29.70 9.15 5.19
N TYR A 115 30.06 7.89 5.47
CA TYR A 115 30.85 7.55 6.67
C TYR A 115 32.31 7.14 6.42
N MET A 116 32.78 6.99 5.18
CA MET A 116 34.16 6.54 4.92
C MET A 116 34.93 7.46 3.96
N GLY A 117 35.54 8.51 4.52
CA GLY A 117 36.82 9.03 4.02
C GLY A 117 36.83 10.36 3.25
N GLY A 118 36.71 11.49 3.95
CA GLY A 118 37.17 12.80 3.45
C GLY A 118 38.52 13.19 4.09
N PRO A 119 39.56 13.58 3.33
CA PRO A 119 40.91 13.77 3.86
C PRO A 119 41.02 15.03 4.71
N THR A 120 41.69 14.89 5.86
CA THR A 120 42.09 15.97 6.75
C THR A 120 43.04 16.93 5.99
N ARG A 121 42.56 18.10 5.58
CA ARG A 121 43.45 19.18 5.12
C ARG A 121 44.12 19.82 6.33
N MET A 122 45.38 19.45 6.57
CA MET A 122 46.30 20.27 7.36
C MET A 122 46.46 21.63 6.66
N MET A 123 46.22 22.71 7.39
CA MET A 123 46.61 24.06 6.98
C MET A 123 48.11 24.26 7.28
N PRO A 124 48.93 24.77 6.34
CA PRO A 124 50.25 25.25 6.69
C PRO A 124 50.16 26.59 7.41
N ARG A 125 51.14 26.82 8.29
CA ARG A 125 51.33 28.01 9.12
C ARG A 125 51.54 29.28 8.32
#